data_AF-A0AAD1S2B6-F1
#
_entry.id   AF-A0AAD1S2B6-F1
#
_cell.length_a   1.000
_cell.length_b   1.000
_cell.length_c   1.000
_cell.angle_alpha   90.00
_cell.angle_beta   90.00
_cell.angle_gamma   90.00
#
_symmetry.space_group_name_H-M   'P 1'
#
loop_
_entity.id
_entity.type
_entity.pdbx_description
1 polymer ?
#
loop_
_entity_poly.entity_id
_entity_poly.type
_entity_poly.pdbx_seq_one_letter_code
_entity_poly.pdbx_strand_id
1 'polypeptide(L)'
;MALIRCHVWLIPLIIQDRIFKHISRNSLMWNKHPGGLFVLPQYSSCLGDFPYYYSNLGVKSPSKFTAVIHAVTPLVSQSQPILKLLVAVAKSQYCHQIIVLWNCDKPLPAKHRWPATAVPVIVIEGESKVMSSRFLPYDNIATDAVLSLDEDTVLSTTEVDFAFTVWQSFPERIVGYPARSHFWDSAKERWGYTSKWTNDYSMVLTGAAIYHKYYHYLYTNYLPASLKNMVDQLANCEDILINFLVSAVTKLPPIKVTQKKQYKETMMGQTSRASRWADPDHFAQRQTCMNTFASWFGYMPLIHSQMRLDPVLFKDQVSILRKKYRDIERL
;
A
#
# COMPACT_ATOMS: atom_id res chain seq x y z
N MET A 1 14.79 -8.74 23.50
CA MET A 1 14.34 -9.75 22.52
C MET A 1 14.59 -9.35 21.06
N ALA A 2 14.32 -8.09 20.65
CA ALA A 2 14.59 -7.60 19.29
C ALA A 2 16.08 -7.64 18.87
N LEU A 3 17.01 -7.24 19.76
CA LEU A 3 18.46 -7.34 19.55
C LEU A 3 18.93 -8.80 19.32
N ILE A 4 18.37 -9.75 20.07
CA ILE A 4 18.69 -11.18 19.94
C ILE A 4 18.24 -11.72 18.59
N ARG A 5 17.06 -11.31 18.09
CA ARG A 5 16.61 -11.69 16.74
C ARG A 5 17.52 -11.10 15.66
N CYS A 6 17.90 -9.82 15.73
CA CYS A 6 18.84 -9.25 14.75
C CYS A 6 20.13 -10.09 14.64
N HIS A 7 20.75 -10.48 15.77
CA HIS A 7 21.96 -11.29 15.74
C HIS A 7 21.75 -12.70 15.16
N VAL A 8 20.62 -13.35 15.47
CA VAL A 8 20.32 -14.69 14.95
C VAL A 8 20.07 -14.69 13.44
N TRP A 9 19.47 -13.64 12.88
CA TRP A 9 19.23 -13.53 11.43
C TRP A 9 20.44 -13.02 10.65
N LEU A 10 21.34 -12.26 11.27
CA LEU A 10 22.52 -11.69 10.58
C LEU A 10 23.61 -12.73 10.30
N ILE A 11 23.87 -13.66 11.23
CA ILE A 11 24.95 -14.66 11.07
C ILE A 11 24.75 -15.54 9.82
N PRO A 12 23.56 -16.13 9.57
CA PRO A 12 23.32 -16.89 8.35
C PRO A 12 23.52 -16.06 7.07
N LEU A 13 23.14 -14.78 7.08
CA LEU A 13 23.31 -13.89 5.93
C LEU A 13 24.80 -13.60 5.64
N ILE A 14 25.61 -13.39 6.69
CA ILE A 14 27.06 -13.21 6.52
C ILE A 14 27.70 -14.49 5.97
N ILE A 15 27.28 -15.66 6.45
CA ILE A 15 27.76 -16.95 5.92
C ILE A 15 27.34 -17.11 4.46
N GLN A 16 26.09 -16.81 4.12
CA GLN A 16 25.57 -16.86 2.77
C GLN A 16 26.37 -15.97 1.81
N ASP A 17 26.66 -14.72 2.20
CA ASP A 17 27.46 -13.79 1.40
C ASP A 17 28.91 -14.27 1.21
N ARG A 18 29.48 -15.00 2.18
CA ARG A 18 30.82 -15.60 2.06
C ARG A 18 30.86 -16.81 1.12
N ILE A 19 29.79 -17.61 1.11
CA ILE A 19 29.66 -18.79 0.25
C ILE A 19 29.33 -18.36 -1.19
N PHE A 20 28.36 -17.47 -1.36
CA PHE A 20 27.82 -17.07 -2.67
C PHE A 20 28.28 -15.66 -3.06
N LYS A 21 29.58 -15.51 -3.32
CA LYS A 21 30.21 -14.20 -3.61
C LYS A 21 29.55 -13.41 -4.76
N HIS A 22 29.03 -14.12 -5.77
CA HIS A 22 28.37 -13.52 -6.94
C HIS A 22 27.03 -12.84 -6.64
N ILE A 23 26.39 -13.17 -5.51
CA ILE A 23 25.16 -12.56 -4.99
C ILE A 23 25.37 -12.02 -3.56
N SER A 24 26.60 -11.65 -3.23
CA SER A 24 26.91 -11.08 -1.91
C SER A 24 26.48 -9.62 -1.84
N ARG A 25 26.04 -9.19 -0.66
CA ARG A 25 25.71 -7.79 -0.42
C ARG A 25 26.99 -6.98 -0.37
N ASN A 26 26.98 -5.83 -1.04
CA ASN A 26 28.11 -4.92 -1.00
C ASN A 26 28.19 -4.17 0.34
N SER A 27 29.30 -3.45 0.56
CA SER A 27 29.53 -2.69 1.79
C SER A 27 28.42 -1.67 2.09
N LEU A 28 27.83 -1.04 1.06
CA LEU A 28 26.75 -0.08 1.25
C LEU A 28 25.48 -0.77 1.75
N MET A 29 25.13 -1.94 1.20
CA MET A 29 23.98 -2.73 1.63
C MET A 29 24.09 -3.16 3.09
N TRP A 30 25.30 -3.49 3.54
CA TRP A 30 25.55 -3.85 4.94
C TRP A 30 25.50 -2.67 5.90
N ASN A 31 26.14 -1.56 5.52
CA ASN A 31 26.45 -0.47 6.45
C ASN A 31 25.50 0.73 6.34
N LYS A 32 24.58 0.72 5.38
CA LYS A 32 23.58 1.78 5.21
C LYS A 32 22.19 1.24 5.47
N HIS A 33 21.39 2.04 6.18
CA HIS A 33 19.98 1.80 6.39
C HIS A 33 19.27 1.43 5.06
N PRO A 34 18.44 0.36 5.02
CA PRO A 34 17.90 -0.41 6.13
C PRO A 34 18.79 -1.56 6.64
N GLY A 35 19.99 -1.70 6.09
CA GLY A 35 20.96 -2.74 6.41
C GLY A 35 20.71 -4.06 5.67
N GLY A 36 21.69 -4.98 5.73
CA GLY A 36 21.69 -6.20 4.91
C GLY A 36 20.51 -7.15 5.17
N LEU A 37 19.85 -7.05 6.32
CA LEU A 37 18.69 -7.88 6.66
C LEU A 37 17.52 -7.67 5.68
N PHE A 38 17.29 -6.43 5.25
CA PHE A 38 16.13 -6.06 4.43
C PHE A 38 16.49 -5.77 2.98
N VAL A 39 17.76 -5.84 2.62
CA VAL A 39 18.22 -5.71 1.23
C VAL A 39 18.64 -7.09 0.76
N LEU A 40 17.77 -7.74 0.00
CA LEU A 40 17.92 -9.12 -0.43
C LEU A 40 18.62 -9.16 -1.79
N PRO A 41 19.85 -9.69 -1.90
CA PRO A 41 20.59 -9.73 -3.17
C PRO A 41 19.95 -10.67 -4.20
N GLN A 42 19.04 -11.57 -3.77
CA GLN A 42 18.24 -12.42 -4.65
C GLN A 42 17.19 -11.61 -5.44
N TYR A 43 16.83 -10.42 -4.97
CA TYR A 43 15.97 -9.51 -5.72
C TYR A 43 16.74 -8.76 -6.80
N SER A 44 17.85 -8.12 -6.41
CA SER A 44 18.75 -7.43 -7.31
C SER A 44 20.11 -7.19 -6.65
N SER A 45 21.17 -7.20 -7.46
CA SER A 45 22.50 -6.74 -7.08
C SER A 45 22.71 -5.24 -7.30
N CYS A 46 21.81 -4.58 -8.04
CA CYS A 46 21.88 -3.14 -8.31
C CYS A 46 21.24 -2.36 -7.17
N LEU A 47 22.00 -1.44 -6.57
CA LEU A 47 21.50 -0.55 -5.51
C LEU A 47 20.34 0.35 -6.01
N GLY A 48 20.33 0.70 -7.29
CA GLY A 48 19.31 1.53 -7.91
C GLY A 48 17.93 0.89 -8.00
N ASP A 49 17.79 -0.41 -7.69
CA ASP A 49 16.50 -1.11 -7.67
C ASP A 49 15.83 -1.11 -6.30
N PHE A 50 16.51 -0.57 -5.28
CA PHE A 50 15.96 -0.45 -3.92
C PHE A 50 15.62 1.02 -3.63
N PRO A 51 14.40 1.33 -3.16
CA PRO A 51 13.92 2.70 -3.05
C PRO A 51 14.75 3.54 -2.05
N TYR A 52 15.35 2.90 -1.05
CA TYR A 52 16.13 3.54 0.02
C TYR A 52 17.40 4.23 -0.49
N TYR A 53 17.90 3.84 -1.66
CA TYR A 53 19.15 4.36 -2.20
C TYR A 53 18.96 5.46 -3.24
N TYR A 54 17.72 5.78 -3.64
CA TYR A 54 17.45 6.69 -4.75
C TYR A 54 18.05 8.08 -4.51
N SER A 55 17.76 8.66 -3.34
CA SER A 55 18.29 9.97 -2.94
C SER A 55 19.82 9.99 -2.91
N ASN A 56 20.44 8.94 -2.37
CA ASN A 56 21.90 8.89 -2.23
C ASN A 56 22.65 8.66 -3.52
N LEU A 57 22.02 7.99 -4.48
CA LEU A 57 22.58 7.73 -5.80
C LEU A 57 22.22 8.83 -6.81
N GLY A 58 21.37 9.80 -6.43
CA GLY A 58 20.81 10.77 -7.37
C GLY A 58 19.94 10.13 -8.46
N VAL A 59 19.41 8.93 -8.20
CA VAL A 59 18.53 8.23 -9.14
C VAL A 59 17.20 8.98 -9.16
N LYS A 60 16.76 9.34 -10.36
CA LYS A 60 15.45 9.97 -10.55
C LYS A 60 14.35 8.98 -10.23
N SER A 61 13.35 9.44 -9.50
CA SER A 61 12.16 8.63 -9.23
C SER A 61 11.48 8.19 -10.54
N PRO A 62 10.92 6.96 -10.58
CA PRO A 62 10.24 6.41 -11.75
C PRO A 62 9.20 7.37 -12.30
N SER A 63 9.06 7.42 -13.63
CA SER A 63 8.10 8.32 -14.29
C SER A 63 6.70 7.73 -14.43
N LYS A 64 6.52 6.44 -14.16
CA LYS A 64 5.24 5.73 -14.33
C LYS A 64 4.98 4.72 -13.22
N PHE A 65 3.72 4.32 -13.05
CA PHE A 65 3.28 3.27 -12.14
C PHE A 65 2.46 2.20 -12.84
N THR A 66 2.36 1.03 -12.21
CA THR A 66 1.44 -0.06 -12.56
C THR A 66 0.33 -0.07 -11.52
N ALA A 67 -0.93 0.02 -11.95
CA ALA A 67 -2.05 -0.12 -11.04
C ALA A 67 -2.39 -1.60 -10.85
N VAL A 68 -2.67 -2.00 -9.62
CA VAL A 68 -3.13 -3.34 -9.25
C VAL A 68 -4.47 -3.20 -8.57
N ILE A 69 -5.54 -3.59 -9.26
CA ILE A 69 -6.91 -3.55 -8.74
C ILE A 69 -7.30 -4.96 -8.30
N HIS A 70 -7.66 -5.11 -7.03
CA HIS A 70 -8.09 -6.39 -6.48
C HIS A 70 -9.60 -6.55 -6.63
N ALA A 71 -10.02 -7.44 -7.52
CA ALA A 71 -11.43 -7.70 -7.83
C ALA A 71 -11.90 -8.98 -7.13
N VAL A 72 -12.89 -8.86 -6.27
CA VAL A 72 -13.42 -9.96 -5.45
C VAL A 72 -14.92 -10.19 -5.70
N THR A 73 -15.57 -9.30 -6.45
CA THR A 73 -16.96 -9.46 -6.85
C THR A 73 -17.11 -9.59 -8.38
N PRO A 74 -18.17 -10.27 -8.85
CA PRO A 74 -18.39 -10.41 -10.29
C PRO A 74 -18.79 -9.08 -10.92
N LEU A 75 -18.40 -8.89 -12.18
CA LEU A 75 -18.77 -7.73 -12.97
C LEU A 75 -20.16 -7.95 -13.60
N VAL A 76 -21.18 -7.42 -12.95
CA VAL A 76 -22.60 -7.56 -13.31
C VAL A 76 -23.19 -6.33 -13.99
N SER A 77 -22.63 -5.13 -13.77
CA SER A 77 -23.18 -3.87 -14.29
C SER A 77 -22.09 -2.89 -14.72
N GLN A 78 -22.36 -2.16 -15.82
CA GLN A 78 -21.52 -1.07 -16.31
C GLN A 78 -21.40 0.12 -15.34
N SER A 79 -22.30 0.21 -14.35
CA SER A 79 -22.28 1.26 -13.33
C SER A 79 -21.40 0.95 -12.13
N GLN A 80 -20.80 -0.25 -12.04
CA GLN A 80 -19.99 -0.67 -10.89
C GLN A 80 -18.75 0.23 -10.70
N PRO A 81 -18.35 0.49 -9.44
CA PRO A 81 -17.21 1.36 -9.13
C PRO A 81 -15.91 0.97 -9.84
N ILE A 82 -15.60 -0.33 -9.92
CA ILE A 82 -14.38 -0.85 -10.56
C ILE A 82 -14.19 -0.37 -12.00
N LEU A 83 -15.27 -0.26 -12.79
CA LEU A 83 -15.19 0.21 -14.18
C LEU A 83 -14.89 1.70 -14.26
N LYS A 84 -15.50 2.50 -13.38
CA LYS A 84 -15.21 3.93 -13.27
C LYS A 84 -13.78 4.17 -12.80
N LEU A 85 -13.32 3.36 -11.83
CA LEU A 85 -11.96 3.38 -11.32
C LEU A 85 -10.95 3.03 -12.41
N LEU A 86 -11.19 1.96 -13.19
CA LEU A 86 -10.38 1.59 -14.35
C LEU A 86 -10.20 2.74 -15.32
N VAL A 87 -11.30 3.40 -15.70
CA VAL A 87 -11.26 4.55 -16.61
C VAL A 87 -10.51 5.74 -15.98
N ALA A 88 -10.70 6.01 -14.69
CA ALA A 88 -10.03 7.11 -14.01
C ALA A 88 -8.51 6.91 -13.93
N VAL A 89 -8.07 5.69 -13.59
CA VAL A 89 -6.66 5.31 -13.52
C VAL A 89 -6.04 5.29 -14.92
N ALA A 90 -6.72 4.73 -15.91
CA ALA A 90 -6.24 4.66 -17.30
C ALA A 90 -6.04 6.02 -17.97
N LYS A 91 -6.72 7.06 -17.47
CA LYS A 91 -6.57 8.45 -17.92
C LYS A 91 -5.37 9.17 -17.29
N SER A 92 -4.74 8.60 -16.27
CA SER A 92 -3.56 9.19 -15.64
C SER A 92 -2.40 9.22 -16.63
N GLN A 93 -1.72 10.36 -16.71
CA GLN A 93 -0.53 10.52 -17.56
C GLN A 93 0.65 9.64 -17.12
N TYR A 94 0.62 9.16 -15.87
CA TYR A 94 1.68 8.34 -15.27
C TYR A 94 1.34 6.84 -15.26
N CYS A 95 0.13 6.45 -15.66
CA CYS A 95 -0.23 5.03 -15.69
C CYS A 95 0.48 4.33 -16.85
N HIS A 96 1.26 3.29 -16.54
CA HIS A 96 1.88 2.42 -17.54
C HIS A 96 0.91 1.35 -18.04
N GLN A 97 0.24 0.69 -17.10
CA GLN A 97 -0.71 -0.39 -17.32
C GLN A 97 -1.57 -0.60 -16.07
N ILE A 98 -2.66 -1.35 -16.22
CA ILE A 98 -3.51 -1.78 -15.12
C ILE A 98 -3.56 -3.30 -15.10
N ILE A 99 -3.31 -3.88 -13.94
CA ILE A 99 -3.49 -5.29 -13.65
C ILE A 99 -4.74 -5.44 -12.80
N VAL A 100 -5.71 -6.21 -13.27
CA VAL A 100 -6.87 -6.61 -12.49
C VAL A 100 -6.61 -8.02 -11.98
N LEU A 101 -6.45 -8.15 -10.67
CA LEU A 101 -6.33 -9.44 -10.00
C LEU A 101 -7.74 -9.98 -9.74
N TRP A 102 -8.12 -10.97 -10.52
CA TRP A 102 -9.45 -11.57 -10.49
C TRP A 102 -9.53 -12.66 -9.42
N ASN A 103 -9.83 -12.25 -8.19
CA ASN A 103 -10.08 -13.12 -7.04
C ASN A 103 -11.58 -13.33 -6.81
N CYS A 104 -12.33 -13.52 -7.89
CA CYS A 104 -13.74 -13.85 -7.84
C CYS A 104 -13.95 -15.30 -8.30
N ASP A 105 -14.82 -16.06 -7.62
CA ASP A 105 -15.15 -17.44 -8.01
C ASP A 105 -15.97 -17.53 -9.31
N LYS A 106 -16.47 -16.40 -9.81
CA LYS A 106 -17.21 -16.32 -11.06
C LYS A 106 -16.25 -16.20 -12.25
N PRO A 107 -16.64 -16.72 -13.44
CA PRO A 107 -15.80 -16.65 -14.62
C PRO A 107 -15.51 -15.21 -15.02
N LEU A 108 -14.39 -15.04 -15.74
CA LEU A 108 -13.99 -13.74 -16.26
C LEU A 108 -15.11 -13.11 -17.11
N PRO A 109 -15.37 -11.79 -16.93
CA PRO A 109 -16.30 -11.06 -17.77
C PRO A 109 -15.86 -11.09 -19.23
N ALA A 110 -16.83 -11.21 -20.13
CA ALA A 110 -16.57 -11.12 -21.58
C ALA A 110 -15.86 -9.82 -21.95
N LYS A 111 -15.00 -9.85 -22.98
CA LYS A 111 -14.13 -8.73 -23.37
C LYS A 111 -14.87 -7.39 -23.53
N HIS A 112 -16.09 -7.40 -24.08
CA HIS A 112 -16.90 -6.20 -24.30
C HIS A 112 -17.37 -5.50 -23.01
N ARG A 113 -17.28 -6.17 -21.84
CA ARG A 113 -17.66 -5.57 -20.56
C ARG A 113 -16.56 -4.71 -19.96
N TRP A 114 -15.31 -4.90 -20.39
CA TRP A 114 -14.18 -4.10 -19.95
C TRP A 114 -14.13 -2.79 -20.74
N PRO A 115 -13.79 -1.66 -20.11
CA PRO A 115 -13.75 -0.37 -20.79
C PRO A 115 -12.56 -0.32 -21.76
N ALA A 116 -12.77 0.31 -22.91
CA ALA A 116 -11.67 0.69 -23.79
C ALA A 116 -10.80 1.74 -23.06
N THR A 117 -9.51 1.49 -22.98
CA THR A 117 -8.55 2.28 -22.19
C THR A 117 -7.33 2.61 -23.04
N ALA A 118 -6.68 3.73 -22.74
CA ALA A 118 -5.48 4.18 -23.45
C ALA A 118 -4.21 3.41 -23.04
N VAL A 119 -4.26 2.71 -21.91
CA VAL A 119 -3.19 1.89 -21.36
C VAL A 119 -3.63 0.42 -21.35
N PRO A 120 -2.69 -0.55 -21.41
CA PRO A 120 -3.05 -1.96 -21.35
C PRO A 120 -3.76 -2.31 -20.03
N VAL A 121 -4.83 -3.11 -20.14
CA VAL A 121 -5.50 -3.75 -18.99
C VAL A 121 -5.26 -5.25 -19.09
N ILE A 122 -4.52 -5.80 -18.13
CA ILE A 122 -4.20 -7.22 -18.02
C ILE A 122 -5.06 -7.79 -16.90
N VAL A 123 -5.72 -8.91 -17.14
CA VAL A 123 -6.49 -9.61 -16.10
C VAL A 123 -5.77 -10.90 -15.75
N ILE A 124 -5.43 -11.06 -14.47
CA ILE A 124 -4.74 -12.24 -13.95
C ILE A 124 -5.71 -12.96 -13.01
N GLU A 125 -6.03 -14.21 -13.33
CA GLU A 125 -6.73 -15.09 -12.40
C GLU A 125 -5.66 -15.79 -11.54
N GLY A 126 -5.66 -15.49 -10.24
CA GLY A 126 -4.68 -16.06 -9.32
C GLY A 126 -4.95 -17.53 -9.03
N GLU A 127 -3.89 -18.32 -8.86
CA GLU A 127 -3.99 -19.74 -8.48
C GLU A 127 -4.71 -19.93 -7.14
N SER A 128 -4.42 -19.06 -6.17
CA SER A 128 -5.09 -18.98 -4.87
C SER A 128 -5.83 -17.65 -4.71
N LYS A 129 -7.15 -17.71 -4.52
CA LYS A 129 -8.03 -16.53 -4.37
C LYS A 129 -8.03 -15.97 -2.95
N VAL A 130 -6.83 -15.71 -2.40
CA VAL A 130 -6.62 -15.15 -1.04
C VAL A 130 -6.36 -13.65 -1.08
N MET A 131 -6.51 -12.94 0.05
CA MET A 131 -6.35 -11.48 0.10
C MET A 131 -4.89 -11.04 -0.14
N SER A 132 -3.92 -11.81 0.34
CA SER A 132 -2.51 -11.47 0.21
C SER A 132 -1.96 -11.64 -1.22
N SER A 133 -2.69 -12.28 -2.14
CA SER A 133 -2.25 -12.50 -3.53
C SER A 133 -1.84 -11.20 -4.23
N ARG A 134 -2.43 -10.07 -3.85
CA ARG A 134 -2.06 -8.74 -4.38
C ARG A 134 -0.62 -8.30 -4.11
N PHE A 135 0.09 -8.99 -3.21
CA PHE A 135 1.49 -8.73 -2.87
C PHE A 135 2.45 -9.78 -3.45
N LEU A 136 1.97 -10.70 -4.29
CA LEU A 136 2.86 -11.61 -5.01
C LEU A 136 3.71 -10.83 -6.04
N PRO A 137 4.98 -11.21 -6.24
CA PRO A 137 5.88 -10.53 -7.18
C PRO A 137 5.57 -10.95 -8.63
N TYR A 138 4.42 -10.51 -9.16
CA TYR A 138 4.04 -10.81 -10.53
C TYR A 138 5.01 -10.18 -11.54
N ASP A 139 5.53 -10.99 -12.47
CA ASP A 139 6.43 -10.52 -13.53
C ASP A 139 5.81 -9.44 -14.43
N ASN A 140 4.48 -9.41 -14.50
CA ASN A 140 3.74 -8.38 -15.22
C ASN A 140 3.90 -6.98 -14.59
N ILE A 141 4.31 -6.85 -13.32
CA ILE A 141 4.53 -5.55 -12.67
C ILE A 141 5.88 -4.97 -13.13
N ALA A 142 5.86 -4.29 -14.27
CA ALA A 142 7.06 -3.77 -14.93
C ALA A 142 7.66 -2.52 -14.25
N THR A 143 6.87 -1.78 -13.48
CA THR A 143 7.24 -0.49 -12.88
C THR A 143 7.56 -0.60 -11.40
N ASP A 144 8.50 0.20 -10.92
CA ASP A 144 8.85 0.26 -9.48
C ASP A 144 7.71 0.73 -8.59
N ALA A 145 6.86 1.64 -9.08
CA ALA A 145 5.71 2.12 -8.33
C ALA A 145 4.50 1.23 -8.59
N VAL A 146 3.88 0.74 -7.51
CA VAL A 146 2.63 -0.02 -7.55
C VAL A 146 1.52 0.80 -6.92
N LEU A 147 0.50 1.17 -7.69
CA LEU A 147 -0.74 1.74 -7.16
C LEU A 147 -1.71 0.59 -6.86
N SER A 148 -1.85 0.25 -5.58
CA SER A 148 -2.75 -0.81 -5.14
C SER A 148 -4.13 -0.24 -4.79
N LEU A 149 -5.18 -0.89 -5.31
CA LEU A 149 -6.55 -0.42 -5.25
C LEU A 149 -7.54 -1.55 -4.93
N ASP A 150 -8.55 -1.26 -4.11
CA ASP A 150 -9.72 -2.12 -3.93
C ASP A 150 -10.77 -1.81 -5.00
N GLU A 151 -11.57 -2.80 -5.40
CA GLU A 151 -12.58 -2.66 -6.47
C GLU A 151 -13.67 -1.61 -6.20
N ASP A 152 -13.90 -1.23 -4.94
CA ASP A 152 -14.88 -0.23 -4.53
C ASP A 152 -14.28 1.17 -4.34
N THR A 153 -12.98 1.33 -4.59
CA THR A 153 -12.27 2.60 -4.46
C THR A 153 -12.78 3.62 -5.47
N VAL A 154 -13.06 4.84 -5.00
CA VAL A 154 -13.56 5.95 -5.83
C VAL A 154 -12.51 7.06 -5.90
N LEU A 155 -11.61 7.00 -6.89
CA LEU A 155 -10.60 8.04 -7.12
C LEU A 155 -10.78 8.70 -8.49
N SER A 156 -10.55 10.00 -8.55
CA SER A 156 -10.42 10.74 -9.80
C SER A 156 -8.99 10.64 -10.35
N THR A 157 -8.82 10.86 -11.66
CA THR A 157 -7.51 10.90 -12.31
C THR A 157 -6.56 11.90 -11.64
N THR A 158 -7.07 13.07 -11.22
CA THR A 158 -6.26 14.09 -10.54
C THR A 158 -5.77 13.66 -9.17
N GLU A 159 -6.56 12.85 -8.45
CA GLU A 159 -6.14 12.30 -7.15
C GLU A 159 -5.06 11.23 -7.38
N VAL A 160 -5.24 10.34 -8.36
CA VAL A 160 -4.23 9.36 -8.76
C VAL A 160 -2.90 10.03 -9.12
N ASP A 161 -2.93 11.05 -9.99
CA ASP A 161 -1.74 11.82 -10.39
C ASP A 161 -1.05 12.49 -9.20
N PHE A 162 -1.84 13.07 -8.29
CA PHE A 162 -1.31 13.71 -7.09
C PHE A 162 -0.62 12.72 -6.16
N ALA A 163 -1.27 11.59 -5.84
CA ALA A 163 -0.69 10.56 -4.99
C ALA A 163 0.62 10.02 -5.58
N PHE A 164 0.68 9.83 -6.91
CA PHE A 164 1.89 9.37 -7.57
C PHE A 164 3.02 10.42 -7.48
N THR A 165 2.71 11.68 -7.72
CA THR A 165 3.69 12.78 -7.60
C THR A 165 4.23 12.89 -6.17
N VAL A 166 3.37 12.71 -5.17
CA VAL A 166 3.80 12.64 -3.76
C VAL A 166 4.70 11.43 -3.54
N TRP A 167 4.33 10.24 -4.02
CA TRP A 167 5.15 9.04 -3.90
C TRP A 167 6.53 9.18 -4.54
N GLN A 168 6.65 9.88 -5.66
CA GLN A 168 7.96 10.14 -6.28
C GLN A 168 8.91 10.93 -5.35
N SER A 169 8.39 11.70 -4.40
CA SER A 169 9.19 12.41 -3.40
C SER A 169 9.59 11.53 -2.21
N PHE A 170 8.93 10.38 -2.03
CA PHE A 170 9.10 9.47 -0.90
C PHE A 170 8.99 7.99 -1.35
N PRO A 171 9.81 7.54 -2.31
CA PRO A 171 9.65 6.24 -2.98
C PRO A 171 9.75 5.04 -2.01
N GLU A 172 10.43 5.23 -0.88
CA GLU A 172 10.58 4.22 0.16
C GLU A 172 9.33 4.08 1.06
N ARG A 173 8.40 5.03 1.06
CA ARG A 173 7.25 5.05 1.97
C ARG A 173 5.96 4.64 1.26
N ILE A 174 4.99 4.15 2.04
CA ILE A 174 3.61 3.98 1.56
C ILE A 174 2.95 5.37 1.53
N VAL A 175 2.36 5.74 0.38
CA VAL A 175 1.60 6.98 0.19
C VAL A 175 0.17 6.65 -0.18
N GLY A 176 -0.84 7.20 0.51
CA GLY A 176 -2.23 6.86 0.17
C GLY A 176 -3.29 7.55 1.02
N TYR A 177 -4.53 7.09 0.90
CA TYR A 177 -5.70 7.81 1.41
C TYR A 177 -6.25 7.28 2.74
N PRO A 178 -6.54 5.96 2.88
CA PRO A 178 -7.24 5.46 4.07
C PRO A 178 -6.25 5.33 5.23
N ALA A 179 -6.16 6.37 6.06
CA ALA A 179 -5.30 6.37 7.24
C ALA A 179 -5.94 5.62 8.42
N ARG A 180 -5.13 4.85 9.15
CA ARG A 180 -5.50 4.14 10.38
C ARG A 180 -4.37 4.28 11.40
N SER A 181 -4.65 3.94 12.64
CA SER A 181 -3.65 4.03 13.70
C SER A 181 -3.62 2.78 14.57
N HIS A 182 -2.56 2.68 15.36
CA HIS A 182 -2.46 1.77 16.48
C HIS A 182 -2.45 2.54 17.79
N PHE A 183 -2.64 1.84 18.90
CA PHE A 183 -2.48 2.39 20.24
C PHE A 183 -2.06 1.30 21.22
N TRP A 184 -1.50 1.67 22.36
CA TRP A 184 -1.27 0.75 23.47
C TRP A 184 -2.47 0.78 24.41
N ASP A 185 -3.10 -0.37 24.64
CA ASP A 185 -4.14 -0.52 25.66
C ASP A 185 -3.48 -0.90 26.98
N SER A 186 -3.20 0.10 27.84
CA SER A 186 -2.55 -0.13 29.13
C SER A 186 -3.34 -1.05 30.07
N ALA A 187 -4.67 -1.11 29.95
CA ALA A 187 -5.49 -1.97 30.80
C ALA A 187 -5.40 -3.45 30.39
N LYS A 188 -5.12 -3.72 29.11
CA LYS A 188 -5.01 -5.08 28.57
C LYS A 188 -3.58 -5.48 28.22
N GLU A 189 -2.61 -4.59 28.47
CA GLU A 189 -1.19 -4.74 28.15
C GLU A 189 -0.94 -5.26 26.73
N ARG A 190 -1.67 -4.70 25.76
CA ARG A 190 -1.61 -5.16 24.37
C ARG A 190 -1.77 -4.02 23.38
N TRP A 191 -1.24 -4.23 22.18
CA TRP A 191 -1.43 -3.30 21.07
C TRP A 191 -2.86 -3.40 20.54
N GLY A 192 -3.40 -2.27 20.12
CA GLY A 192 -4.72 -2.16 19.52
C GLY A 192 -4.70 -1.48 18.16
N TYR A 193 -5.61 -1.90 17.29
CA TYR A 193 -5.95 -1.24 16.02
C TYR A 193 -7.09 -0.24 16.25
N THR A 194 -7.03 0.93 15.62
CA THR A 194 -8.12 1.91 15.66
C THR A 194 -8.45 2.47 14.28
N SER A 195 -9.76 2.59 14.02
CA SER A 195 -10.34 3.25 12.86
C SER A 195 -10.85 4.67 13.17
N LYS A 196 -10.60 5.16 14.38
CA LYS A 196 -10.95 6.53 14.77
C LYS A 196 -10.23 7.53 13.87
N TRP A 197 -10.98 8.54 13.44
CA TRP A 197 -10.45 9.64 12.64
C TRP A 197 -9.75 10.64 13.55
N THR A 198 -8.45 10.46 13.72
CA THR A 198 -7.57 11.36 14.46
C THR A 198 -6.60 12.06 13.51
N ASN A 199 -5.97 13.14 13.97
CA ASN A 199 -4.87 13.77 13.24
C ASN A 199 -3.60 12.92 13.25
N ASP A 200 -3.53 11.98 14.18
CA ASP A 200 -2.46 11.03 14.32
C ASP A 200 -2.80 9.70 13.63
N TYR A 201 -1.86 9.15 12.87
CA TYR A 201 -1.98 7.87 12.16
C TYR A 201 -0.64 7.16 12.09
N SER A 202 -0.66 5.84 11.90
CA SER A 202 0.55 5.03 11.78
C SER A 202 0.52 4.06 10.61
N MET A 203 -0.59 4.02 9.88
CA MET A 203 -0.83 3.11 8.77
C MET A 203 -1.60 3.84 7.66
N VAL A 204 -1.32 3.44 6.42
CA VAL A 204 -2.13 3.77 5.24
C VAL A 204 -2.53 2.44 4.59
N LEU A 205 -3.83 2.17 4.50
CA LEU A 205 -4.32 0.90 3.99
C LEU A 205 -4.08 0.79 2.49
N THR A 206 -3.68 -0.40 2.04
CA THR A 206 -3.31 -0.67 0.64
C THR A 206 -4.49 -0.77 -0.32
N GLY A 207 -5.71 -0.61 0.18
CA GLY A 207 -6.90 -0.47 -0.68
C GLY A 207 -6.90 0.81 -1.52
N ALA A 208 -6.10 1.81 -1.16
CA ALA A 208 -5.81 2.95 -2.03
C ALA A 208 -4.46 3.58 -1.65
N ALA A 209 -3.37 2.96 -2.10
CA ALA A 209 -2.02 3.41 -1.79
C ALA A 209 -0.99 3.08 -2.88
N ILE A 210 0.07 3.89 -2.95
CA ILE A 210 1.24 3.71 -3.79
C ILE A 210 2.43 3.35 -2.92
N TYR A 211 3.18 2.34 -3.34
CA TYR A 211 4.40 1.90 -2.68
C TYR A 211 5.32 1.20 -3.69
N HIS A 212 6.57 0.94 -3.27
CA HIS A 212 7.57 0.31 -4.13
C HIS A 212 7.33 -1.20 -4.32
N LYS A 213 7.50 -1.73 -5.54
CA LYS A 213 7.31 -3.16 -5.89
C LYS A 213 8.20 -4.10 -5.09
N TYR A 214 9.36 -3.61 -4.62
CA TYR A 214 10.26 -4.38 -3.76
C TYR A 214 9.57 -4.91 -2.49
N TYR A 215 8.53 -4.22 -2.00
CA TYR A 215 7.76 -4.69 -0.85
C TYR A 215 6.93 -5.94 -1.14
N HIS A 216 6.55 -6.22 -2.39
CA HIS A 216 5.99 -7.52 -2.79
C HIS A 216 7.02 -8.63 -2.60
N TYR A 217 8.26 -8.38 -3.05
CA TYR A 217 9.34 -9.35 -2.89
C TYR A 217 9.66 -9.63 -1.41
N LEU A 218 9.74 -8.60 -0.58
CA LEU A 218 9.93 -8.78 0.87
C LEU A 218 8.72 -9.47 1.51
N TYR A 219 7.49 -9.11 1.14
CA TYR A 219 6.30 -9.77 1.67
C TYR A 219 6.35 -11.28 1.39
N THR A 220 6.70 -11.67 0.16
CA THR A 220 6.76 -13.09 -0.22
C THR A 220 7.96 -13.83 0.36
N ASN A 221 9.15 -13.24 0.32
CA ASN A 221 10.41 -13.97 0.57
C ASN A 221 11.02 -13.72 1.96
N TYR A 222 10.69 -12.60 2.62
CA TYR A 222 11.22 -12.28 3.94
C TYR A 222 10.25 -12.65 5.07
N LEU A 223 8.93 -12.42 4.89
CA LEU A 223 7.94 -12.78 5.91
C LEU A 223 7.75 -14.30 5.99
N PRO A 224 7.62 -14.86 7.20
CA PRO A 224 7.45 -16.29 7.38
C PRO A 224 6.09 -16.75 6.87
N ALA A 225 6.02 -18.02 6.44
CA ALA A 225 4.77 -18.63 6.01
C ALA A 225 3.68 -18.55 7.09
N SER A 226 4.01 -18.63 8.38
CA SER A 226 3.03 -18.57 9.47
C SER A 226 2.23 -17.27 9.50
N LEU A 227 2.86 -16.11 9.25
CA LEU A 227 2.16 -14.83 9.21
C LEU A 227 1.29 -14.69 7.95
N LYS A 228 1.83 -15.13 6.80
CA LYS A 228 1.09 -15.12 5.52
C LYS A 228 -0.14 -16.03 5.58
N ASN A 229 0.03 -17.26 6.08
CA ASN A 229 -1.06 -18.21 6.25
C ASN A 229 -2.14 -17.68 7.20
N MET A 230 -1.77 -16.99 8.28
CA MET A 230 -2.74 -16.36 9.17
C MET A 230 -3.57 -15.30 8.44
N VAL A 231 -2.91 -14.42 7.68
CA VAL A 231 -3.59 -13.40 6.86
C VAL A 231 -4.55 -14.04 5.85
N ASP A 232 -4.11 -15.10 5.18
CA ASP A 232 -4.91 -15.80 4.18
C ASP A 232 -6.13 -16.52 4.79
N GLN A 233 -5.94 -17.16 5.94
CA GLN A 233 -7.03 -17.82 6.69
C GLN A 233 -8.07 -16.82 7.21
N LEU A 234 -7.62 -15.66 7.69
CA LEU A 234 -8.51 -14.60 8.17
C LEU A 234 -9.15 -13.80 7.04
N ALA A 235 -8.59 -13.86 5.82
CA ALA A 235 -8.92 -12.98 4.71
C ALA A 235 -8.95 -11.49 5.14
N ASN A 236 -7.97 -11.09 5.95
CA ASN A 236 -7.88 -9.79 6.61
C ASN A 236 -6.42 -9.51 7.04
N CYS A 237 -6.13 -8.28 7.45
CA CYS A 237 -4.85 -7.85 8.00
C CYS A 237 -3.66 -7.86 7.04
N GLU A 238 -3.85 -8.12 5.75
CA GLU A 238 -2.80 -8.05 4.74
C GLU A 238 -2.24 -6.61 4.63
N ASP A 239 -3.14 -5.63 4.72
CA ASP A 239 -2.84 -4.20 4.75
C ASP A 239 -2.06 -3.80 6.02
N ILE A 240 -2.38 -4.37 7.18
CA ILE A 240 -1.65 -4.15 8.43
C ILE A 240 -0.25 -4.77 8.32
N LEU A 241 -0.15 -6.02 7.84
CA LEU A 241 1.12 -6.74 7.78
C LEU A 241 2.12 -6.04 6.86
N ILE A 242 1.69 -5.54 5.70
CA ILE A 242 2.59 -4.78 4.82
C ILE A 242 2.99 -3.43 5.43
N ASN A 243 2.11 -2.75 6.18
CA ASN A 243 2.51 -1.53 6.91
C ASN A 243 3.54 -1.84 8.01
N PHE A 244 3.40 -2.96 8.72
CA PHE A 244 4.41 -3.45 9.67
C PHE A 244 5.75 -3.70 8.98
N LEU A 245 5.73 -4.41 7.85
CA LEU A 245 6.93 -4.70 7.05
C LEU A 245 7.61 -3.42 6.59
N VAL A 246 6.89 -2.51 5.93
CA VAL A 246 7.47 -1.27 5.41
C VAL A 246 7.99 -0.38 6.54
N SER A 247 7.26 -0.24 7.65
CA SER A 247 7.73 0.56 8.79
C SER A 247 8.94 -0.08 9.49
N ALA A 248 8.98 -1.42 9.58
CA ALA A 248 10.12 -2.13 10.14
C ALA A 248 11.39 -1.96 9.29
N VAL A 249 11.25 -1.96 7.97
CA VAL A 249 12.34 -1.76 7.01
C VAL A 249 12.80 -0.31 7.00
N THR A 250 11.87 0.64 6.82
CA THR A 250 12.19 2.06 6.60
C THR A 250 12.49 2.83 7.87
N LYS A 251 11.96 2.40 9.02
CA LYS A 251 11.88 3.21 10.25
C LYS A 251 11.21 4.57 10.02
N LEU A 252 10.30 4.65 9.05
CA LEU A 252 9.55 5.86 8.72
C LEU A 252 8.04 5.56 8.77
N PRO A 253 7.21 6.52 9.17
CA PRO A 253 5.76 6.37 9.08
C PRO A 253 5.28 6.38 7.62
N PRO A 254 4.03 6.01 7.28
CA PRO A 254 3.49 6.25 5.95
C PRO A 254 3.15 7.74 5.72
N ILE A 255 2.72 8.10 4.50
CA ILE A 255 2.28 9.46 4.15
C ILE A 255 0.82 9.43 3.73
N LYS A 256 0.02 10.24 4.42
CA LYS A 256 -1.40 10.45 4.12
C LYS A 256 -1.57 11.57 3.09
N VAL A 257 -2.31 11.28 2.02
CA VAL A 257 -2.83 12.28 1.08
C VAL A 257 -4.35 12.45 1.25
N THR A 258 -4.89 13.58 0.83
CA THR A 258 -6.32 13.84 0.90
C THR A 258 -7.08 13.48 -0.37
N GLN A 259 -8.32 13.08 -0.16
CA GLN A 259 -9.30 12.83 -1.20
C GLN A 259 -10.28 14.01 -1.22
N LYS A 260 -10.59 14.55 -2.40
CA LYS A 260 -11.53 15.67 -2.57
C LYS A 260 -12.97 15.26 -2.30
N LYS A 261 -13.34 14.04 -2.68
CA LYS A 261 -14.62 13.42 -2.33
C LYS A 261 -14.37 12.45 -1.18
N GLN A 262 -15.08 12.59 -0.07
CA GLN A 262 -14.89 11.68 1.06
C GLN A 262 -15.01 10.21 0.58
N TYR A 263 -13.99 9.40 0.85
CA TYR A 263 -13.95 7.93 0.72
C TYR A 263 -15.23 7.23 1.18
N LYS A 264 -16.02 7.88 2.06
CA LYS A 264 -17.16 7.32 2.76
C LYS A 264 -18.52 7.90 2.41
N GLU A 265 -18.64 8.90 1.52
CA GLU A 265 -19.97 9.44 1.18
C GLU A 265 -20.84 8.37 0.47
N THR A 266 -20.21 7.33 -0.10
CA THR A 266 -20.90 6.14 -0.66
C THR A 266 -21.21 5.06 0.40
N MET A 267 -20.53 5.05 1.54
CA MET A 267 -20.73 4.07 2.62
C MET A 267 -21.95 4.39 3.50
N MET A 268 -22.48 5.61 3.45
CA MET A 268 -23.71 6.00 4.16
C MET A 268 -24.97 5.89 3.30
N GLY A 269 -24.85 5.60 2.00
CA GLY A 269 -25.97 5.63 1.05
C GLY A 269 -26.37 4.29 0.42
N GLN A 270 -25.67 3.18 0.71
CA GLN A 270 -26.02 1.87 0.13
C GLN A 270 -26.53 0.90 1.20
N THR A 271 -27.86 0.86 1.32
CA THR A 271 -28.67 -0.04 2.16
C THR A 271 -28.76 -1.48 1.64
N SER A 272 -27.72 -2.04 0.99
CA SER A 272 -27.88 -3.38 0.37
C SER A 272 -26.69 -4.33 0.40
N ARG A 273 -25.76 -4.20 1.35
CA ARG A 273 -24.92 -5.30 1.87
C ARG A 273 -24.16 -4.81 3.11
N ALA A 274 -24.14 -5.59 4.18
CA ALA A 274 -23.24 -5.32 5.30
C ALA A 274 -21.80 -5.27 4.75
N SER A 275 -21.19 -4.09 4.80
CA SER A 275 -19.78 -3.92 4.45
C SER A 275 -18.96 -4.85 5.34
N ARG A 276 -18.03 -5.66 4.79
CA ARG A 276 -17.14 -6.53 5.59
C ARG A 276 -16.43 -5.75 6.70
N TRP A 277 -16.21 -4.45 6.44
CA TRP A 277 -15.60 -3.49 7.37
C TRP A 277 -16.47 -3.14 8.58
N ALA A 278 -17.77 -3.42 8.55
CA ALA A 278 -18.73 -3.17 9.62
C ALA A 278 -18.98 -4.39 10.51
N ASP A 279 -18.39 -5.55 10.19
CA ASP A 279 -18.46 -6.76 10.99
C ASP A 279 -17.64 -6.61 12.30
N PRO A 280 -18.24 -6.82 13.49
CA PRO A 280 -17.51 -6.82 14.76
C PRO A 280 -16.30 -7.77 14.78
N ASP A 281 -16.42 -8.94 14.14
CA ASP A 281 -15.35 -9.92 14.08
C ASP A 281 -14.17 -9.40 13.27
N HIS A 282 -14.43 -8.65 12.20
CA HIS A 282 -13.37 -8.03 11.39
C HIS A 282 -12.51 -7.07 12.24
N PHE A 283 -13.10 -6.30 13.15
CA PHE A 283 -12.34 -5.43 14.04
C PHE A 283 -11.57 -6.23 15.09
N ALA A 284 -12.19 -7.26 15.70
CA ALA A 284 -11.55 -8.12 16.67
C ALA A 284 -10.34 -8.87 16.09
N GLN A 285 -10.46 -9.41 14.87
CA GLN A 285 -9.37 -10.04 14.14
C GLN A 285 -8.18 -9.08 13.94
N ARG A 286 -8.45 -7.82 13.56
CA ARG A 286 -7.39 -6.81 13.42
C ARG A 286 -6.66 -6.53 14.74
N GLN A 287 -7.36 -6.57 15.89
CA GLN A 287 -6.70 -6.49 17.20
C GLN A 287 -5.73 -7.65 17.42
N THR A 288 -6.14 -8.86 17.05
CA THR A 288 -5.29 -10.07 17.16
C THR A 288 -4.07 -9.97 16.25
N CYS A 289 -4.26 -9.59 14.99
CA CYS A 289 -3.18 -9.41 14.02
C CYS A 289 -2.10 -8.45 14.52
N MET A 290 -2.49 -7.30 15.08
CA MET A 290 -1.56 -6.31 15.64
C MET A 290 -0.56 -6.93 16.64
N ASN A 291 -1.07 -7.75 17.56
CA ASN A 291 -0.25 -8.35 18.61
C ASN A 291 0.61 -9.51 18.07
N THR A 292 0.06 -10.35 17.19
CA THR A 292 0.83 -11.42 16.55
C THR A 292 2.00 -10.84 15.75
N PHE A 293 1.76 -9.79 14.96
CA PHE A 293 2.79 -9.16 14.16
C PHE A 293 3.83 -8.48 15.04
N ALA A 294 3.42 -7.70 16.05
CA ALA A 294 4.36 -7.06 16.99
C ALA A 294 5.23 -8.10 17.72
N SER A 295 4.63 -9.21 18.15
CA SER A 295 5.35 -10.33 18.77
C SER A 295 6.39 -10.94 17.82
N TRP A 296 6.04 -11.15 16.55
CA TRP A 296 6.99 -11.66 15.56
C TRP A 296 8.09 -10.67 15.21
N PHE A 297 7.79 -9.38 15.00
CA PHE A 297 8.83 -8.38 14.80
C PHE A 297 9.69 -8.17 16.07
N GLY A 298 9.17 -8.53 17.24
CA GLY A 298 9.84 -8.41 18.55
C GLY A 298 9.76 -7.01 19.16
N TYR A 299 9.00 -6.11 18.54
CA TYR A 299 8.67 -4.75 18.96
C TYR A 299 7.50 -4.24 18.09
N MET A 300 6.97 -3.05 18.39
CA MET A 300 6.00 -2.37 17.51
C MET A 300 6.73 -1.55 16.44
N PRO A 301 6.72 -1.97 15.15
CA PRO A 301 7.43 -1.25 14.10
C PRO A 301 6.68 -0.05 13.53
N LEU A 302 5.37 0.04 13.74
CA LEU A 302 4.57 1.15 13.22
C LEU A 302 4.99 2.46 13.90
N ILE A 303 5.15 3.50 13.11
CA ILE A 303 5.54 4.83 13.58
C ILE A 303 4.38 5.79 13.33
N HIS A 304 4.10 6.63 14.32
CA HIS A 304 3.07 7.65 14.25
C HIS A 304 3.49 8.84 13.39
N SER A 305 2.52 9.48 12.75
CA SER A 305 2.68 10.67 11.93
C SER A 305 1.41 11.50 11.97
N GLN A 306 1.60 12.81 11.82
CA GLN A 306 0.53 13.79 11.62
C GLN A 306 0.66 14.49 10.25
N MET A 307 1.65 14.10 9.45
CA MET A 307 1.92 14.71 8.15
C MET A 307 0.77 14.41 7.19
N ARG A 308 0.25 15.44 6.53
CA ARG A 308 -0.75 15.30 5.47
C ARG A 308 -0.34 16.16 4.30
N LEU A 309 -0.39 15.60 3.10
CA LEU A 309 -0.14 16.34 1.87
C LEU A 309 -1.45 16.53 1.11
N ASP A 310 -1.72 17.79 0.80
CA ASP A 310 -2.91 18.23 0.10
C ASP A 310 -2.49 18.78 -1.28
N PRO A 311 -3.25 18.52 -2.36
CA PRO A 311 -2.99 19.18 -3.62
C PRO A 311 -3.21 20.69 -3.45
N VAL A 312 -2.28 21.51 -3.94
CA VAL A 312 -2.41 22.98 -3.89
C VAL A 312 -3.66 23.39 -4.67
N LEU A 313 -4.72 23.76 -3.94
CA LEU A 313 -5.94 24.46 -4.36
C LEU A 313 -6.38 24.30 -5.83
N PHE A 314 -6.35 23.08 -6.38
CA PHE A 314 -6.89 22.84 -7.71
C PHE A 314 -8.42 22.88 -7.61
N LYS A 315 -8.98 24.07 -7.88
CA LYS A 315 -10.40 24.45 -7.77
C LYS A 315 -10.91 24.66 -6.34
N ASP A 316 -10.14 25.33 -5.49
CA ASP A 316 -10.84 26.10 -4.45
C ASP A 316 -11.80 27.03 -5.16
N GLN A 317 -13.07 27.01 -4.75
CA GLN A 317 -14.04 27.98 -5.24
C GLN A 317 -13.76 29.35 -4.60
N VAL A 318 -12.52 29.85 -4.67
CA VAL A 318 -12.15 31.20 -4.22
C VAL A 318 -13.08 32.21 -4.89
N SER A 319 -13.51 31.97 -6.13
CA SER A 319 -14.51 32.79 -6.83
C SER A 319 -15.91 32.76 -6.18
N ILE A 320 -16.33 31.66 -5.54
CA ILE A 320 -17.63 31.55 -4.84
C ILE A 320 -17.49 32.05 -3.40
N LEU A 321 -16.37 31.79 -2.73
CA LEU A 321 -16.06 32.33 -1.40
C LEU A 321 -15.86 33.85 -1.43
N ARG A 322 -15.27 34.39 -2.50
CA ARG A 322 -15.22 35.85 -2.78
C ARG A 322 -16.61 36.47 -2.93
N LYS A 323 -17.58 35.72 -3.47
CA LYS A 323 -18.99 36.20 -3.50
C LYS A 323 -19.61 36.25 -2.10
N LYS A 324 -19.16 35.39 -1.18
CA LYS A 324 -19.66 35.31 0.21
C LYS A 324 -19.03 36.36 1.13
N TYR A 325 -17.77 36.77 0.88
CA TYR A 325 -17.06 37.79 1.67
C TYR A 325 -16.47 38.86 0.75
N ARG A 326 -17.32 39.76 0.26
CA ARG A 326 -16.93 40.79 -0.72
C ARG A 326 -15.95 41.84 -0.17
N ASP A 327 -15.94 42.08 1.14
CA ASP A 327 -15.15 43.13 1.78
C ASP A 327 -13.85 42.64 2.43
N ILE A 328 -13.45 41.37 2.20
CA ILE A 328 -12.24 40.82 2.85
C ILE A 328 -10.93 41.45 2.34
N GLU A 329 -10.98 42.11 1.18
CA GLU A 329 -9.84 42.82 0.56
C GLU A 329 -9.85 44.33 0.91
N ARG A 330 -10.75 44.80 1.79
CA ARG A 330 -10.87 46.21 2.22
C ARG A 330 -10.23 46.54 3.58
N LEU A 331 -9.45 45.61 4.15
CA LEU A 331 -8.71 45.82 5.40
C LEU A 331 -7.27 46.26 5.14
#